data_AF-A0A9D2EBV6-F1
#
_entry.id   AF-A0A9D2EBV6-F1
#
_cell.length_a   1.000
_cell.length_b   1.000
_cell.length_c   1.000
_cell.angle_alpha   90.00
_cell.angle_beta   90.00
_cell.angle_gamma   90.00
#
_symmetry.space_group_name_H-M   'P 1'
#
loop_
_entity.id
_entity.type
_entity.pdbx_description
1 polymer ?
#
loop_
_entity_poly.entity_id
_entity_poly.type
_entity_poly.pdbx_seq_one_letter_code
_entity_poly.pdbx_strand_id
1 'polypeptide(L)' 'GSALEGEAVDLAEDGALMVRLDEGGERVVRAGDVTHLRPG' A
#
# COMPACT_ATOMS: atom_id res chain seq x y z
N GLY A 1 2.12 -5.83 14.57
CA GLY A 1 2.53 -5.56 13.19
C GLY A 1 2.52 -4.06 13.01
N SER A 2 3.53 -3.50 12.35
CA SER A 2 3.55 -2.09 11.95
C SER A 2 2.68 -1.91 10.71
N ALA A 3 1.76 -0.94 10.72
CA ALA A 3 1.01 -0.56 9.53
C ALA A 3 1.92 0.24 8.57
N LEU A 4 1.71 0.06 7.26
CA LEU A 4 2.29 0.90 6.23
C LEU A 4 1.28 1.98 5.89
N GLU A 5 1.67 3.25 5.98
CA GLU A 5 0.81 4.40 5.66
C GLU A 5 1.41 5.17 4.47
N GLY A 6 0.55 5.62 3.56
CA GLY A 6 0.94 6.35 2.35
C GLY A 6 -0.21 6.48 1.35
N GLU A 7 0.05 7.18 0.25
CA GLU A 7 -0.91 7.43 -0.82
C GLU A 7 -0.87 6.32 -1.88
N ALA A 8 -2.04 5.80 -2.28
CA ALA A 8 -2.17 4.91 -3.42
C ALA A 8 -1.99 5.72 -4.72
N VAL A 9 -0.88 5.48 -5.44
CA VAL A 9 -0.49 6.33 -6.58
C VAL A 9 -0.63 5.63 -7.93
N ASP A 10 -0.52 4.31 -7.99
CA ASP A 10 -0.62 3.54 -9.24
C ASP A 10 -0.80 2.03 -8.98
N LEU A 11 -0.83 1.26 -10.05
CA LEU A 11 -0.63 -0.19 -10.07
C LEU A 11 0.68 -0.53 -10.80
N ALA A 12 1.40 -1.51 -10.27
CA ALA A 12 2.53 -2.12 -10.98
C ALA A 12 2.04 -2.90 -12.22
N GLU A 13 2.96 -3.29 -13.10
CA GLU A 13 2.63 -4.03 -14.34
C GLU A 13 1.87 -5.35 -14.07
N ASP A 14 2.10 -5.96 -12.91
CA ASP A 14 1.42 -7.20 -12.47
C ASP A 14 0.08 -6.93 -11.74
N GLY A 15 -0.33 -5.67 -11.65
CA GLY A 15 -1.55 -5.23 -10.99
C GLY A 15 -1.43 -5.03 -9.47
N ALA A 16 -0.23 -5.14 -8.89
CA ALA A 16 -0.03 -4.87 -7.46
C ALA A 16 -0.18 -3.39 -7.12
N LEU A 17 -0.66 -3.07 -5.91
CA LEU A 17 -0.86 -1.69 -5.48
C LEU A 17 0.48 -0.99 -5.24
N MET A 18 0.68 0.19 -5.82
CA MET A 18 1.82 1.04 -5.51
C MET A 18 1.42 2.14 -4.52
N VAL A 19 2.15 2.23 -3.42
CA VAL A 19 1.96 3.21 -2.36
C VAL A 19 3.18 4.12 -2.28
N ARG A 20 2.96 5.44 -2.37
CA ARG A 20 3.97 6.45 -2.06
C ARG A 20 3.92 6.76 -0.57
N LEU A 21 5.03 6.54 0.10
CA LEU A 21 5.21 6.83 1.52
C LEU A 21 5.47 8.33 1.70
N ASP A 22 5.12 8.84 2.88
CA ASP A 22 5.30 10.25 3.23
C ASP A 22 6.77 10.71 3.19
N GLU A 23 7.70 9.76 3.36
CA GLU A 23 9.15 9.97 3.27
C GLU A 23 9.66 10.03 1.81
N GLY A 24 8.76 9.95 0.82
CA GLY A 24 9.06 10.08 -0.60
C GLY A 24 9.48 8.79 -1.31
N GLY A 25 9.48 7.65 -0.61
CA GLY A 25 9.73 6.33 -1.20
C GLY A 25 8.46 5.67 -1.74
N GLU A 26 8.58 4.82 -2.75
CA GLU A 26 7.47 4.00 -3.26
C GLU A 26 7.62 2.55 -2.84
N ARG A 27 6.50 1.90 -2.52
CA ARG A 27 6.43 0.47 -2.21
C ARG A 27 5.32 -0.23 -2.96
N VAL A 28 5.62 -1.45 -3.41
CA VAL A 28 4.64 -2.39 -3.97
C VAL A 28 4.01 -3.19 -2.83
N VAL A 29 2.68 -3.19 -2.77
CA VAL A 29 1.86 -3.92 -1.80
C VAL A 29 1.13 -5.04 -2.53
N ARG A 30 1.25 -6.28 -2.05
CA ARG A 30 0.66 -7.45 -2.70
C ARG A 30 -0.59 -7.93 -1.94
N ALA A 31 -1.45 -8.64 -2.66
CA ALA A 31 -2.59 -9.32 -2.06
C ALA A 31 -2.10 -10.33 -1.00
N GLY A 32 -2.55 -10.16 0.24
CA GLY A 32 -2.04 -10.88 1.42
C GLY A 32 -1.30 -10.00 2.43
N ASP A 33 -0.72 -8.88 1.98
CA ASP A 33 -0.10 -7.87 2.86
C ASP A 33 -1.14 -6.90 3.45
N VAL A 34 -2.37 -6.92 2.93
CA VAL A 34 -3.43 -5.95 3.24
C VAL A 34 -4.42 -6.53 4.25
N THR A 35 -4.63 -5.81 5.35
CA THR A 35 -5.76 -6.03 6.26
C THR A 35 -6.73 -4.85 6.13
N HIS A 36 -7.94 -5.09 5.63
CA HIS A 36 -8.97 -4.05 5.61
C HIS A 36 -9.55 -3.83 7.01
N LEU A 37 -9.40 -2.62 7.53
CA LEU A 37 -10.04 -2.21 8.77
C LEU A 37 -11.38 -1.55 8.44
N ARG A 38 -12.47 -2.04 9.03
CA ARG A 38 -13.78 -1.37 8.98
C ARG A 38 -13.88 -0.41 10.18
N PRO A 39 -14.31 0.85 10.01
CA PRO A 39 -14.58 1.74 11.15
C PRO A 39 -15.67 1.13 12.04
N GLY A 40 -15.42 1.10 13.35
CA GLY A 40 -16.40 0.74 14.38
C GLY A 40 -17.33 1.87 14.72
#